data_AF-A0A453SG57-F1
#
_entry.id   AF-A0A453SG57-F1
#
_cell.length_a   1.000
_cell.length_b   1.000
_cell.length_c   1.000
_cell.angle_alpha   90.00
_cell.angle_beta   90.00
_cell.angle_gamma   90.00
#
_symmetry.space_group_name_H-M   'P 1'
#
loop_
_entity.id
_entity.type
_entity.pdbx_description
1 polymer ?
#
loop_
_entity_poly.entity_id
_entity_poly.type
_entity_poly.pdbx_seq_one_letter_code
_entity_poly.pdbx_strand_id
1 'polypeptide(L)'
;MIQQKVENLKISLEHFCNIKGDISEVLRVAEEQLKMRNQCRIINQQASLWELKDIVKRENKRDVILNYRNLLLQRIILNLSDMSTLFVSNSLMGTKIEKAFPNLKATVAFSFLFKAEENQRLSDLRSLQKKTMETSLLLGNLIDVLEEIEDAKGELLSLISADFSVDSQTGQLIFSLRFIGYESAKRVAFTIDMTDLSRAVYPSEPSELPIKVWQAQTTLSQPNLDKLMASIRDDLQPGRVMILRLCRMVSQLVNTLPVRPPSASCAGDLII
;
A
#
# COMPACT_ATOMS: atom_id res chain seq x y z
N MET A 1 2.87 -16.61 -5.77
CA MET A 1 2.84 -17.33 -4.47
C MET A 1 1.90 -18.55 -4.42
N ILE A 2 0.72 -18.51 -5.07
CA ILE A 2 -0.21 -19.66 -5.11
C ILE A 2 0.27 -20.75 -6.07
N GLN A 3 0.67 -20.37 -7.30
CA GLN A 3 1.19 -21.31 -8.31
C GLN A 3 2.37 -22.14 -7.80
N GLN A 4 3.33 -21.52 -7.09
CA GLN A 4 4.45 -22.24 -6.49
C GLN A 4 4.01 -23.27 -5.44
N LYS A 5 2.97 -22.96 -4.64
CA LYS A 5 2.44 -23.89 -3.63
C LYS A 5 1.68 -25.04 -4.28
N VAL A 6 0.99 -24.78 -5.39
CA VAL A 6 0.33 -25.81 -6.21
C VAL A 6 1.37 -26.74 -6.82
N GLU A 7 2.45 -26.19 -7.38
CA GLU A 7 3.52 -27.01 -7.96
C GLU A 7 4.24 -27.86 -6.91
N ASN A 8 4.51 -27.30 -5.73
CA ASN A 8 5.11 -28.06 -4.62
C ASN A 8 4.17 -29.18 -4.11
N LEU A 9 2.86 -28.94 -4.11
CA LEU A 9 1.86 -29.97 -3.77
C LEU A 9 1.78 -31.06 -4.84
N LYS A 10 1.86 -30.69 -6.12
CA LYS A 10 1.90 -31.62 -7.25
C LYS A 10 3.11 -32.56 -7.16
N ILE A 11 4.31 -32.01 -6.95
CA ILE A 11 5.55 -32.78 -6.78
C ILE A 11 5.44 -33.73 -5.57
N SER A 12 4.84 -33.26 -4.47
CA SER A 12 4.65 -34.08 -3.26
C SER A 12 3.64 -35.21 -3.48
N LEU A 13 2.57 -34.97 -4.25
CA LEU A 13 1.55 -35.97 -4.60
C LEU A 13 2.06 -37.00 -5.60
N GLU A 14 2.84 -36.58 -6.59
CA GLU A 14 3.52 -37.47 -7.55
C GLU A 14 4.52 -38.40 -6.85
N HIS A 15 5.19 -37.92 -5.80
CA HIS A 15 6.11 -38.73 -4.99
C HIS A 15 5.40 -39.70 -4.03
N PHE A 16 4.19 -39.38 -3.57
CA PHE A 16 3.44 -40.20 -2.61
C PHE A 16 2.61 -41.30 -3.29
N CYS A 17 2.13 -41.04 -4.50
CA CYS A 17 1.21 -41.91 -5.21
C CYS A 17 1.90 -42.47 -6.45
N ASN A 18 2.48 -43.66 -6.33
CA ASN A 18 2.79 -44.56 -7.46
C ASN A 18 1.47 -45.08 -8.12
N ILE A 19 0.46 -44.21 -8.25
CA ILE A 19 -0.90 -44.52 -8.66
C ILE A 19 -1.10 -43.90 -10.03
N LYS A 20 -1.23 -44.77 -11.05
CA LYS A 20 -1.83 -44.41 -12.34
C LYS A 20 -3.26 -43.93 -12.09
N GLY A 21 -3.48 -42.63 -12.04
CA GLY A 21 -4.78 -41.99 -11.89
C GLY A 21 -4.70 -40.50 -12.18
N ASP A 22 -5.83 -39.90 -12.57
CA ASP A 22 -5.87 -38.49 -12.96
C ASP A 22 -5.71 -37.56 -11.73
N ILE A 23 -4.48 -37.08 -11.50
CA ILE A 23 -4.10 -36.15 -10.42
C ILE A 23 -4.71 -34.75 -10.65
N SER A 24 -5.23 -34.46 -11.85
CA SER A 24 -5.81 -33.16 -12.22
C SER A 24 -6.96 -32.74 -11.31
N GLU A 25 -7.84 -33.68 -10.94
CA GLU A 25 -8.99 -33.37 -10.09
C GLU A 25 -8.58 -33.04 -8.64
N VAL A 26 -7.58 -33.76 -8.11
CA VAL A 26 -7.02 -33.50 -6.78
C VAL A 26 -6.31 -32.14 -6.73
N LEU A 27 -5.57 -31.78 -7.79
CA LEU A 27 -4.92 -30.48 -7.91
C LEU A 27 -5.95 -29.34 -8.01
N ARG A 28 -7.01 -29.52 -8.80
CA ARG A 28 -8.11 -28.54 -8.91
C ARG A 28 -8.78 -28.29 -7.57
N VAL A 29 -9.11 -29.35 -6.82
CA VAL A 29 -9.71 -29.23 -5.48
C VAL A 29 -8.75 -28.58 -4.49
N ALA A 30 -7.45 -28.93 -4.54
CA ALA A 30 -6.43 -28.31 -3.70
C ALA A 30 -6.26 -26.80 -4.00
N GLU A 31 -6.30 -26.41 -5.28
CA GLU A 31 -6.30 -25.01 -5.71
C GLU A 31 -7.52 -24.24 -5.21
N GLU A 32 -8.71 -24.80 -5.37
CA GLU A 32 -9.98 -24.20 -4.91
C GLU A 32 -9.97 -24.03 -3.39
N GLN A 33 -9.52 -25.04 -2.64
CA GLN A 33 -9.38 -24.98 -1.18
C GLN A 33 -8.34 -23.95 -0.74
N LEU A 34 -7.21 -23.83 -1.45
CA LEU A 34 -6.20 -22.80 -1.18
C LEU A 34 -6.72 -21.39 -1.47
N LYS A 35 -7.45 -21.20 -2.58
CA LYS A 35 -8.12 -19.94 -2.92
C LYS A 35 -9.14 -19.58 -1.83
N MET A 36 -10.00 -20.52 -1.42
CA MET A 36 -10.97 -20.33 -0.33
C MET A 36 -10.29 -20.00 1.01
N ARG A 37 -9.23 -20.72 1.41
CA ARG A 37 -8.51 -20.45 2.66
C ARG A 37 -7.84 -19.08 2.65
N ASN A 38 -7.26 -18.67 1.52
CA ASN A 38 -6.69 -17.34 1.39
C ASN A 38 -7.77 -16.25 1.44
N GLN A 39 -8.93 -16.48 0.80
CA GLN A 39 -10.08 -15.59 0.88
C GLN A 39 -10.61 -15.48 2.31
N CYS A 40 -10.80 -16.59 3.02
CA CYS A 40 -11.20 -16.58 4.44
C CYS A 40 -10.17 -15.86 5.32
N ARG A 41 -8.86 -16.02 5.06
CA ARG A 41 -7.82 -15.29 5.79
C ARG A 41 -7.91 -13.78 5.55
N ILE A 42 -8.13 -13.37 4.30
CA ILE A 42 -8.33 -11.96 3.92
C ILE A 42 -9.59 -11.40 4.59
N ILE A 43 -10.71 -12.13 4.52
CA ILE A 43 -11.98 -11.77 5.16
C ILE A 43 -11.81 -11.64 6.69
N ASN A 44 -11.13 -12.59 7.33
CA ASN A 44 -10.90 -12.54 8.78
C ASN A 44 -9.97 -11.39 9.18
N GLN A 45 -8.92 -11.11 8.38
CA GLN A 45 -8.06 -9.95 8.60
C GLN A 45 -8.84 -8.65 8.42
N GLN A 46 -9.74 -8.56 7.45
CA GLN A 46 -10.58 -7.38 7.21
C GLN A 46 -11.67 -7.19 8.27
N ALA A 47 -12.30 -8.27 8.72
CA ALA A 47 -13.25 -8.25 9.82
C ALA A 47 -12.58 -7.81 11.14
N SER A 48 -11.29 -8.07 11.31
CA SER A 48 -10.51 -7.61 12.48
C SER A 48 -10.13 -6.11 12.44
N LEU A 49 -10.37 -5.41 11.32
CA LEU A 49 -10.02 -3.99 11.22
C LEU A 49 -10.98 -3.06 11.95
N TRP A 50 -12.18 -3.53 12.27
CA TRP A 50 -13.18 -2.72 12.95
C TRP A 50 -13.86 -3.46 14.10
N GLU A 51 -14.30 -2.67 15.07
CA GLU A 51 -15.11 -3.12 16.20
C GLU A 51 -16.39 -2.29 16.27
N LEU A 52 -17.45 -2.87 16.85
CA LEU A 52 -18.65 -2.10 17.18
C LEU A 52 -18.30 -1.13 18.31
N LYS A 53 -18.41 0.17 18.02
CA LYS A 53 -18.16 1.23 19.01
C LYS A 53 -19.40 1.58 19.80
N ASP A 54 -20.53 1.76 19.12
CA ASP A 54 -21.76 2.24 19.74
C ASP A 54 -23.00 1.94 18.90
N ILE A 55 -24.17 1.89 19.56
CA ILE A 55 -25.48 1.86 18.93
C ILE A 55 -26.35 2.97 19.54
N VAL A 56 -26.54 4.06 18.79
CA VAL A 56 -27.30 5.23 19.27
C VAL A 56 -28.77 5.09 18.87
N LYS A 57 -29.65 5.09 19.87
CA LYS A 57 -31.11 5.12 19.65
C LYS A 57 -31.59 6.56 19.53
N ARG A 58 -32.31 6.85 18.44
CA ARG A 58 -33.06 8.09 18.21
C ARG A 58 -34.52 7.71 17.93
N GLU A 59 -35.47 8.63 18.09
CA GLU A 59 -36.92 8.33 18.03
C GLU A 59 -37.27 7.40 16.85
N ASN A 60 -36.96 7.84 15.62
CA ASN A 60 -37.24 7.11 14.39
C ASN A 60 -35.98 6.60 13.68
N LYS A 61 -34.82 6.61 14.35
CA LYS A 61 -33.55 6.20 13.74
C LYS A 61 -32.71 5.34 14.68
N ARG A 62 -31.86 4.50 14.10
CA ARG A 62 -30.81 3.77 14.82
C ARG A 62 -29.49 4.02 14.13
N ASP A 63 -28.48 4.38 14.90
CA ASP A 63 -27.14 4.52 14.37
C ASP A 63 -26.30 3.38 14.88
N VAL A 64 -25.57 2.73 13.99
CA VAL A 64 -24.53 1.77 14.33
C VAL A 64 -23.20 2.41 13.97
N ILE A 65 -22.29 2.51 14.93
CA ILE A 65 -20.99 3.14 14.76
C ILE A 65 -19.91 2.06 14.82
N LEU A 66 -19.18 1.90 13.74
CA LEU A 66 -18.01 1.01 13.65
C LEU A 66 -16.74 1.83 13.80
N ASN A 67 -15.82 1.37 14.64
CA ASN A 67 -14.51 1.98 14.85
C ASN A 67 -13.42 1.16 14.17
N TYR A 68 -12.75 1.77 13.21
CA TYR A 68 -11.67 1.14 12.46
C TYR A 68 -10.32 1.57 13.04
N ARG A 69 -9.79 0.76 13.97
CA ARG A 69 -8.49 0.98 14.64
C ARG A 69 -8.27 2.39 15.20
N ASN A 70 -9.33 3.12 15.58
CA ASN A 70 -9.26 4.53 15.97
C ASN A 70 -8.71 5.49 14.88
N LEU A 71 -8.77 5.09 13.61
CA LEU A 71 -8.35 5.91 12.46
C LEU A 71 -9.55 6.43 11.67
N LEU A 72 -10.60 5.61 11.57
CA LEU A 72 -11.81 5.88 10.81
C LEU A 72 -13.04 5.44 11.59
N LEU A 73 -14.12 6.21 11.53
CA LEU A 73 -15.44 5.81 12.01
C LEU A 73 -16.38 5.63 10.82
N GLN A 74 -17.07 4.50 10.74
CA GLN A 74 -18.19 4.32 9.81
C GLN A 74 -19.49 4.38 10.60
N ARG A 75 -20.39 5.28 10.19
CA ARG A 75 -21.72 5.42 10.79
C ARG A 75 -22.78 4.91 9.82
N ILE A 76 -23.55 3.95 10.27
CA ILE A 76 -24.68 3.38 9.55
C ILE A 76 -25.96 3.89 10.20
N ILE A 77 -26.83 4.54 9.44
CA ILE A 77 -28.09 5.10 9.93
C ILE A 77 -29.24 4.29 9.32
N LEU A 78 -30.02 3.64 10.19
CA LEU A 78 -31.25 2.93 9.85
C LEU A 78 -32.42 3.87 10.16
N ASN A 79 -33.20 4.25 9.14
CA ASN A 79 -34.39 5.05 9.32
C ASN A 79 -35.62 4.14 9.44
N LEU A 80 -36.33 4.20 10.57
CA LEU A 80 -37.43 3.30 10.90
C LEU A 80 -38.79 3.80 10.42
N SER A 81 -38.93 5.08 10.06
CA SER A 81 -40.22 5.69 9.72
C SER A 81 -40.63 5.56 8.25
N ASP A 82 -39.69 5.28 7.35
CA ASP A 82 -39.95 5.29 5.90
C ASP A 82 -39.13 4.18 5.21
N MET A 83 -39.81 3.08 4.84
CA MET A 83 -39.30 1.93 4.08
C MET A 83 -37.90 1.40 4.47
N SER A 84 -37.49 1.51 5.74
CA SER A 84 -36.17 1.07 6.24
C SER A 84 -34.98 1.62 5.45
N THR A 85 -34.99 2.91 5.11
CA THR A 85 -33.87 3.52 4.35
C THR A 85 -32.54 3.48 5.13
N LEU A 86 -31.47 3.11 4.42
CA LEU A 86 -30.13 2.93 4.94
C LEU A 86 -29.21 4.04 4.45
N PHE A 87 -28.44 4.63 5.35
CA PHE A 87 -27.37 5.56 5.01
C PHE A 87 -26.07 5.12 5.64
N VAL A 88 -24.97 5.37 4.95
CA VAL A 88 -23.62 5.11 5.44
C VAL A 88 -22.76 6.35 5.22
N SER A 89 -21.94 6.69 6.21
CA SER A 89 -20.96 7.76 6.12
C SER A 89 -19.68 7.36 6.83
N ASN A 90 -18.57 7.89 6.35
CA ASN A 90 -17.25 7.68 6.90
C ASN A 90 -16.77 8.99 7.52
N SER A 91 -16.06 8.94 8.64
CA SER A 91 -15.48 10.13 9.30
C SER A 91 -14.07 9.80 9.77
N LEU A 92 -13.11 10.64 9.37
CA LEU A 92 -11.70 10.43 9.69
C LEU A 92 -11.37 10.94 11.09
N MET A 93 -10.59 10.18 11.83
CA MET A 93 -10.02 10.62 13.10
C MET A 93 -8.68 11.30 12.84
N GLY A 94 -8.71 12.47 12.16
CA GLY A 94 -7.50 13.15 11.64
C GLY A 94 -6.37 13.31 12.67
N THR A 95 -6.68 13.74 13.89
CA THR A 95 -5.70 13.88 14.97
C THR A 95 -5.07 12.55 15.40
N LYS A 96 -5.83 11.46 15.35
CA LYS A 96 -5.32 10.12 15.65
C LYS A 96 -4.49 9.56 14.50
N ILE A 97 -4.87 9.85 13.25
CA ILE A 97 -4.10 9.49 12.06
C ILE A 97 -2.73 10.18 12.08
N GLU A 98 -2.68 11.50 12.28
CA GLU A 98 -1.42 12.26 12.38
C GLU A 98 -0.52 11.73 13.51
N LYS A 99 -1.12 11.36 14.65
CA LYS A 99 -0.37 10.81 15.78
C LYS A 99 0.17 9.40 15.49
N ALA A 100 -0.59 8.57 14.78
CA ALA A 100 -0.19 7.20 14.45
C ALA A 100 0.90 7.17 13.36
N PHE A 101 0.85 8.11 12.41
CA PHE A 101 1.71 8.15 11.23
C PHE A 101 2.34 9.54 11.04
N PRO A 102 3.22 9.95 11.97
CA PRO A 102 3.78 11.30 11.95
C PRO A 102 4.67 11.52 10.72
N ASN A 103 4.64 12.75 10.20
CA ASN A 103 5.44 13.20 9.06
C ASN A 103 5.17 12.46 7.73
N LEU A 104 4.13 11.63 7.65
CA LEU A 104 3.71 10.96 6.41
C LEU A 104 2.62 11.72 5.65
N LYS A 105 2.01 12.74 6.27
CA LYS A 105 0.78 13.37 5.77
C LYS A 105 -0.30 12.33 5.46
N ALA A 106 -0.40 11.28 6.28
CA ALA A 106 -1.30 10.16 6.05
C ALA A 106 -2.76 10.60 5.93
N THR A 107 -3.17 11.66 6.64
CA THR A 107 -4.50 12.28 6.54
C THR A 107 -4.90 12.63 5.10
N VAL A 108 -3.94 12.99 4.24
CA VAL A 108 -4.17 13.25 2.81
C VAL A 108 -4.63 11.99 2.09
N ALA A 109 -3.93 10.87 2.27
CA ALA A 109 -4.30 9.59 1.66
C ALA A 109 -5.64 9.08 2.21
N PHE A 110 -5.86 9.16 3.52
CA PHE A 110 -7.15 8.81 4.13
C PHE A 110 -8.30 9.65 3.53
N SER A 111 -8.12 10.96 3.38
CA SER A 111 -9.15 11.84 2.79
C SER A 111 -9.42 11.47 1.34
N PHE A 112 -8.37 11.18 0.57
CA PHE A 112 -8.48 10.76 -0.82
C PHE A 112 -9.29 9.45 -0.99
N LEU A 113 -8.98 8.43 -0.19
CA LEU A 113 -9.59 7.10 -0.32
C LEU A 113 -11.04 7.07 0.15
N PHE A 114 -11.36 7.72 1.27
CA PHE A 114 -12.63 7.49 1.96
C PHE A 114 -13.71 8.53 1.68
N LYS A 115 -13.38 9.65 1.01
CA LYS A 115 -14.30 10.78 0.75
C LYS A 115 -15.18 11.06 1.97
N ALA A 116 -14.51 11.23 3.11
CA ALA A 116 -15.18 11.29 4.39
C ALA A 116 -16.24 12.41 4.42
N GLU A 117 -17.27 12.21 5.24
CA GLU A 117 -18.36 13.15 5.50
C GLU A 117 -19.48 13.20 4.43
N GLU A 118 -19.35 12.44 3.33
CA GLU A 118 -20.46 12.20 2.41
C GLU A 118 -21.43 11.13 2.95
N ASN A 119 -22.72 11.47 3.04
CA ASN A 119 -23.78 10.50 3.34
C ASN A 119 -24.21 9.78 2.07
N GLN A 120 -23.91 8.48 1.98
CA GLN A 120 -24.35 7.65 0.88
C GLN A 120 -25.62 6.89 1.26
N ARG A 121 -26.69 7.09 0.48
CA ARG A 121 -27.91 6.28 0.58
C ARG A 121 -27.66 4.89 -0.02
N LEU A 122 -28.12 3.85 0.65
CA LEU A 122 -28.00 2.46 0.21
C LEU A 122 -29.39 1.87 -0.07
N SER A 123 -29.48 0.97 -1.05
CA SER A 123 -30.72 0.30 -1.45
C SER A 123 -31.11 -0.84 -0.50
N ASP A 124 -30.13 -1.53 0.07
CA ASP A 124 -30.35 -2.75 0.85
C ASP A 124 -29.14 -3.13 1.74
N LEU A 125 -29.32 -4.17 2.56
CA LEU A 125 -28.29 -4.71 3.45
C LEU A 125 -27.08 -5.31 2.70
N ARG A 126 -27.25 -5.79 1.46
CA ARG A 126 -26.14 -6.33 0.68
C ARG A 126 -25.21 -5.21 0.22
N SER A 127 -25.77 -4.07 -0.14
CA SER A 127 -25.02 -2.84 -0.46
C SER A 127 -24.27 -2.33 0.77
N LEU A 128 -24.88 -2.44 1.96
CA LEU A 128 -24.20 -2.13 3.21
C LEU A 128 -23.00 -3.06 3.46
N GLN A 129 -23.19 -4.38 3.37
CA GLN A 129 -22.10 -5.35 3.51
C GLN A 129 -20.96 -5.06 2.52
N LYS A 130 -21.29 -4.77 1.26
CA LYS A 130 -20.32 -4.40 0.24
C LYS A 130 -19.55 -3.14 0.64
N LYS A 131 -20.22 -2.10 1.14
CA LYS A 131 -19.58 -0.84 1.54
C LYS A 131 -18.67 -1.01 2.76
N THR A 132 -19.11 -1.75 3.76
CA THR A 132 -18.30 -2.05 4.96
C THR A 132 -17.08 -2.90 4.59
N MET A 133 -17.23 -3.86 3.68
CA MET A 133 -16.13 -4.65 3.14
C MET A 133 -15.14 -3.80 2.33
N GLU A 134 -15.63 -2.98 1.40
CA GLU A 134 -14.83 -2.01 0.64
C GLU A 134 -14.03 -1.09 1.58
N THR A 135 -14.67 -0.57 2.62
CA THR A 135 -14.01 0.29 3.61
C THR A 135 -12.86 -0.46 4.32
N SER A 136 -13.07 -1.72 4.68
CA SER A 136 -12.06 -2.56 5.34
C SER A 136 -10.90 -2.88 4.39
N LEU A 137 -11.20 -3.19 3.14
CA LEU A 137 -10.23 -3.46 2.07
C LEU A 137 -9.31 -2.25 1.81
N LEU A 138 -9.92 -1.08 1.58
CA LEU A 138 -9.19 0.17 1.34
C LEU A 138 -8.30 0.53 2.53
N LEU A 139 -8.84 0.37 3.75
CA LEU A 139 -8.08 0.68 4.96
C LEU A 139 -6.91 -0.28 5.15
N GLY A 140 -7.14 -1.57 4.95
CA GLY A 140 -6.09 -2.59 5.05
C GLY A 140 -4.92 -2.27 4.11
N ASN A 141 -5.21 -1.94 2.85
CA ASN A 141 -4.17 -1.60 1.88
C ASN A 141 -3.40 -0.34 2.26
N LEU A 142 -4.07 0.70 2.74
CA LEU A 142 -3.41 1.93 3.18
C LEU A 142 -2.56 1.67 4.43
N ILE A 143 -3.04 0.87 5.38
CA ILE A 143 -2.28 0.47 6.57
C ILE A 143 -1.05 -0.33 6.17
N ASP A 144 -1.17 -1.30 5.26
CA ASP A 144 -0.02 -2.09 4.78
C ASP A 144 1.07 -1.15 4.23
N VAL A 145 0.72 -0.18 3.38
CA VAL A 145 1.69 0.81 2.85
C VAL A 145 2.33 1.66 3.95
N LEU A 146 1.54 2.11 4.93
CA LEU A 146 2.02 2.94 6.03
C LEU A 146 2.96 2.17 6.96
N GLU A 147 2.60 0.94 7.32
CA GLU A 147 3.43 0.04 8.15
C GLU A 147 4.75 -0.29 7.42
N GLU A 148 4.71 -0.59 6.12
CA GLU A 148 5.91 -0.84 5.31
C GLU A 148 6.88 0.34 5.30
N ILE A 149 6.37 1.56 5.37
CA ILE A 149 7.18 2.78 5.37
C ILE A 149 7.73 3.12 6.76
N GLU A 150 6.98 2.87 7.81
CA GLU A 150 7.51 2.99 9.17
C GLU A 150 8.63 1.97 9.40
N ASP A 151 8.47 0.74 8.91
CA ASP A 151 9.55 -0.26 8.89
C ASP A 151 10.76 0.25 8.09
N ALA A 152 10.53 0.82 6.90
CA ALA A 152 11.61 1.35 6.06
C ALA A 152 12.35 2.51 6.74
N LYS A 153 11.66 3.42 7.42
CA LYS A 153 12.29 4.52 8.17
C LYS A 153 13.07 4.02 9.38
N GLY A 154 12.59 2.99 10.05
CA GLY A 154 13.29 2.35 11.17
C GLY A 154 14.57 1.64 10.75
N GLU A 155 14.59 1.09 9.53
CA GLU A 155 15.73 0.33 9.00
C GLU A 155 16.72 1.18 8.20
N LEU A 156 16.23 2.13 7.39
CA LEU A 156 17.01 2.77 6.33
C LEU A 156 17.28 4.24 6.66
N LEU A 157 18.45 4.52 7.23
CA LEU A 157 18.91 5.88 7.49
C LEU A 157 18.93 6.76 6.23
N SER A 158 19.13 6.16 5.05
CA SER A 158 19.13 6.87 3.78
C SER A 158 17.78 7.48 3.42
N LEU A 159 16.64 6.96 3.94
CA LEU A 159 15.30 7.48 3.70
C LEU A 159 15.05 8.72 4.58
N ILE A 160 15.17 9.91 3.98
CA ILE A 160 15.08 11.19 4.73
C ILE A 160 13.67 11.75 4.79
N SER A 161 12.80 11.38 3.86
CA SER A 161 11.39 11.76 3.91
C SER A 161 10.52 10.82 3.11
N ALA A 162 9.30 10.62 3.59
CA ALA A 162 8.22 9.96 2.90
C ALA A 162 6.94 10.74 3.19
N ASP A 163 6.19 11.19 2.18
CA ASP A 163 4.92 11.87 2.43
C ASP A 163 3.91 11.74 1.28
N PHE A 164 2.63 11.70 1.65
CA PHE A 164 1.51 11.73 0.71
C PHE A 164 1.15 13.16 0.31
N SER A 165 0.77 13.33 -0.95
CA SER A 165 0.21 14.56 -1.51
C SER A 165 -0.84 14.21 -2.57
N VAL A 166 -1.62 15.22 -2.97
CA VAL A 166 -2.48 15.12 -4.16
C VAL A 166 -1.90 16.05 -5.20
N ASP A 167 -1.68 15.53 -6.41
CA ASP A 167 -1.27 16.36 -7.53
C ASP A 167 -2.40 17.33 -7.89
N SER A 168 -2.11 18.64 -7.87
CA SER A 168 -3.14 19.66 -8.10
C SER A 168 -3.68 19.70 -9.53
N GLN A 169 -2.92 19.17 -10.51
CA GLN A 169 -3.30 19.20 -11.92
C GLN A 169 -4.06 17.93 -12.32
N THR A 170 -3.57 16.77 -11.88
CA THR A 170 -4.16 15.47 -12.27
C THR A 170 -5.15 14.94 -11.23
N GLY A 171 -5.10 15.45 -10.00
CA GLY A 171 -5.88 14.92 -8.87
C GLY A 171 -5.40 13.55 -8.39
N GLN A 172 -4.22 13.08 -8.84
CA GLN A 172 -3.69 11.77 -8.44
C GLN A 172 -3.18 11.78 -7.00
N LEU A 173 -3.35 10.66 -6.29
CA LEU A 173 -2.71 10.45 -5.01
C LEU A 173 -1.25 10.10 -5.24
N ILE A 174 -0.34 10.98 -4.80
CA ILE A 174 1.09 10.81 -4.98
C ILE A 174 1.73 10.47 -3.64
N PHE A 175 2.65 9.52 -3.68
CA PHE A 175 3.52 9.19 -2.55
C PHE A 175 4.97 9.51 -2.89
N SER A 176 5.54 10.48 -2.18
CA SER A 176 6.89 11.00 -2.42
C SER A 176 7.89 10.35 -1.48
N LEU A 177 9.02 9.91 -2.03
CA LEU A 177 10.12 9.32 -1.27
C LEU A 177 11.43 10.03 -1.63
N ARG A 178 12.23 10.36 -0.62
CA ARG A 178 13.55 10.99 -0.80
C ARG A 178 14.63 10.28 -0.02
N PHE A 179 15.75 10.06 -0.70
CA PHE A 179 16.91 9.35 -0.19
C PHE A 179 18.18 10.18 -0.28
N ILE A 180 19.10 9.99 0.66
CA ILE A 180 20.46 10.52 0.61
C ILE A 180 21.49 9.44 0.95
N GLY A 181 22.60 9.44 0.21
CA GLY A 181 23.75 8.58 0.46
C GLY A 181 24.69 9.29 1.39
N TYR A 182 25.00 8.68 2.52
CA TYR A 182 25.85 9.31 3.54
C TYR A 182 27.27 9.53 3.03
N GLU A 183 27.84 8.53 2.36
CA GLU A 183 29.20 8.62 1.83
C GLU A 183 29.25 9.43 0.53
N SER A 184 28.29 9.19 -0.36
CA SER A 184 28.29 9.74 -1.71
C SER A 184 27.73 11.18 -1.79
N ALA A 185 27.03 11.62 -0.75
CA ALA A 185 26.16 12.80 -0.72
C ALA A 185 25.12 12.84 -1.85
N LYS A 186 24.89 11.71 -2.54
CA LYS A 186 23.96 11.62 -3.67
C LYS A 186 22.52 11.56 -3.16
N ARG A 187 21.63 12.25 -3.84
CA ARG A 187 20.20 12.30 -3.54
C ARG A 187 19.40 11.69 -4.67
N VAL A 188 18.34 11.00 -4.29
CA VAL A 188 17.32 10.47 -5.19
C VAL A 188 15.96 10.83 -4.63
N ALA A 189 15.10 11.35 -5.50
CA ALA A 189 13.71 11.60 -5.17
C ALA A 189 12.85 10.95 -6.24
N PHE A 190 11.83 10.22 -5.81
CA PHE A 190 10.82 9.68 -6.72
C PHE A 190 9.42 9.82 -6.11
N THR A 191 8.45 9.78 -7.01
CA THR A 191 7.03 9.83 -6.73
C THR A 191 6.41 8.55 -7.24
N ILE A 192 5.51 7.96 -6.46
CA ILE A 192 4.70 6.81 -6.84
C ILE A 192 3.26 7.30 -6.94
N ASP A 193 2.59 7.01 -8.06
CA ASP A 193 1.14 7.18 -8.13
C ASP A 193 0.46 6.04 -7.35
N MET A 194 -0.22 6.40 -6.27
CA MET A 194 -0.92 5.51 -5.36
C MET A 194 -2.44 5.62 -5.52
N THR A 195 -2.93 6.20 -6.61
CA THR A 195 -4.37 6.37 -6.88
C THR A 195 -5.11 5.03 -6.88
N ASP A 196 -4.47 3.96 -7.34
CA ASP A 196 -5.05 2.60 -7.37
C ASP A 196 -5.28 1.98 -5.98
N LEU A 197 -4.78 2.61 -4.90
CA LEU A 197 -5.21 2.26 -3.55
C LEU A 197 -6.73 2.37 -3.39
N SER A 198 -7.38 3.29 -4.12
CA SER A 198 -8.84 3.46 -4.15
C SER A 198 -9.61 2.25 -4.73
N ARG A 199 -8.91 1.32 -5.39
CA ARG A 199 -9.50 0.11 -5.98
C ARG A 199 -9.27 -1.13 -5.12
N ALA A 200 -8.60 -0.99 -3.98
CA ALA A 200 -8.24 -2.08 -3.08
C ALA A 200 -7.44 -3.22 -3.75
N VAL A 201 -6.63 -2.89 -4.77
CA VAL A 201 -5.86 -3.89 -5.52
C VAL A 201 -4.46 -4.12 -4.93
N TYR A 202 -3.93 -3.15 -4.18
CA TYR A 202 -2.61 -3.23 -3.56
C TYR A 202 -2.47 -4.43 -2.59
N PRO A 203 -1.29 -5.08 -2.51
CA PRO A 203 -0.13 -4.93 -3.38
C PRO A 203 -0.30 -5.76 -4.68
N SER A 204 -0.73 -5.09 -5.76
CA SER A 204 -0.89 -5.66 -7.12
C SER A 204 0.46 -5.93 -7.77
N GLU A 205 0.50 -6.20 -9.08
CA GLU A 205 1.75 -6.36 -9.81
C GLU A 205 2.59 -5.06 -9.76
N PRO A 206 3.89 -5.10 -9.43
CA PRO A 206 4.74 -3.92 -9.31
C PRO A 206 4.85 -3.11 -10.60
N SER A 207 4.67 -3.77 -11.75
CA SER A 207 4.61 -3.14 -13.07
C SER A 207 3.43 -2.17 -13.22
N GLU A 208 2.42 -2.28 -12.36
CA GLU A 208 1.25 -1.40 -12.35
C GLU A 208 1.48 -0.15 -11.47
N LEU A 209 2.49 -0.13 -10.59
CA LEU A 209 2.83 1.04 -9.79
C LEU A 209 3.60 2.06 -10.63
N PRO A 210 3.01 3.22 -10.99
CA PRO A 210 3.68 4.20 -11.81
C PRO A 210 4.73 4.94 -10.96
N ILE A 211 5.98 4.50 -11.04
CA ILE A 211 7.11 5.13 -10.36
C ILE A 211 7.76 6.13 -11.32
N LYS A 212 7.83 7.40 -10.89
CA LYS A 212 8.47 8.49 -11.63
C LYS A 212 9.59 9.11 -10.81
N VAL A 213 10.73 9.35 -11.44
CA VAL A 213 11.87 10.01 -10.80
C VAL A 213 11.71 11.52 -10.90
N TRP A 214 11.91 12.21 -9.78
CA TRP A 214 11.97 13.67 -9.77
C TRP A 214 13.38 14.14 -10.09
N GLN A 215 13.64 14.37 -11.38
CA GLN A 215 14.98 14.75 -11.88
C GLN A 215 15.53 16.02 -11.20
N ALA A 216 14.69 17.04 -10.98
CA ALA A 216 15.09 18.30 -10.35
C ALA A 216 15.62 18.16 -8.92
N GLN A 217 15.28 17.07 -8.22
CA GLN A 217 15.72 16.79 -6.85
C GLN A 217 16.71 15.61 -6.76
N THR A 218 17.16 15.10 -7.91
CA THR A 218 18.03 13.93 -8.01
C THR A 218 19.41 14.35 -8.49
N THR A 219 20.46 13.89 -7.80
CA THR A 219 21.86 14.19 -8.16
C THR A 219 22.58 13.00 -8.80
N LEU A 220 21.85 11.90 -9.06
CA LEU A 220 22.35 10.76 -9.81
C LEU A 220 22.55 11.14 -11.28
N SER A 221 23.57 10.55 -11.88
CA SER A 221 23.72 10.58 -13.34
C SER A 221 22.62 9.74 -14.00
N GLN A 222 22.24 10.12 -15.23
CA GLN A 222 21.21 9.40 -15.99
C GLN A 222 21.49 7.88 -16.11
N PRO A 223 22.72 7.40 -16.37
CA PRO A 223 22.99 5.96 -16.45
C PRO A 223 22.72 5.21 -15.14
N ASN A 224 23.02 5.83 -13.99
CA ASN A 224 22.73 5.22 -12.69
C ASN A 224 21.23 5.19 -12.41
N LEU A 225 20.49 6.19 -12.90
CA LEU A 225 19.05 6.24 -12.79
C LEU A 225 18.37 5.21 -13.69
N ASP A 226 18.83 5.06 -14.94
CA ASP A 226 18.32 4.07 -15.87
C ASP A 226 18.55 2.65 -15.33
N LYS A 227 19.74 2.41 -14.76
CA LYS A 227 20.06 1.15 -14.08
C LYS A 227 19.12 0.91 -12.88
N LEU A 228 18.84 1.94 -12.09
CA LEU A 228 17.89 1.83 -10.97
C LEU A 228 16.49 1.44 -11.47
N MET A 229 15.98 2.14 -12.48
CA MET A 229 14.65 1.91 -13.01
C MET A 229 14.54 0.54 -13.69
N ALA A 230 15.61 0.03 -14.30
CA ALA A 230 15.69 -1.33 -14.80
C ALA A 230 15.62 -2.34 -13.64
N SER A 231 16.46 -2.20 -12.60
CA SER A 231 16.39 -3.08 -11.42
C SER A 231 15.03 -3.06 -10.73
N ILE A 232 14.40 -1.89 -10.58
CA ILE A 232 13.03 -1.79 -10.03
C ILE A 232 12.04 -2.58 -10.90
N ARG A 233 12.15 -2.49 -12.22
CA ARG A 233 11.25 -3.20 -13.14
C ARG A 233 11.44 -4.71 -13.10
N ASP A 234 12.69 -5.16 -13.01
CA ASP A 234 13.06 -6.58 -13.17
C ASP A 234 13.01 -7.34 -11.83
N ASP A 235 13.40 -6.69 -10.73
CA ASP A 235 13.62 -7.36 -9.44
C ASP A 235 12.52 -7.08 -8.41
N LEU A 236 11.74 -5.98 -8.53
CA LEU A 236 10.70 -5.68 -7.55
C LEU A 236 9.58 -6.72 -7.66
N GLN A 237 9.37 -7.45 -6.57
CA GLN A 237 8.39 -8.54 -6.53
C GLN A 237 7.03 -8.08 -6.00
N PRO A 238 5.90 -8.59 -6.57
CA PRO A 238 4.55 -8.36 -6.06
C PRO A 238 4.37 -8.80 -4.60
N GLY A 239 3.24 -8.40 -4.03
CA GLY A 239 2.80 -8.86 -2.71
C GLY A 239 3.25 -7.96 -1.56
N ARG A 240 2.94 -8.38 -0.33
CA ARG A 240 3.25 -7.61 0.89
C ARG A 240 4.73 -7.24 0.95
N VAL A 241 5.02 -6.13 1.63
CA VAL A 241 6.34 -5.51 1.81
C VAL A 241 6.96 -4.97 0.51
N MET A 242 6.13 -4.62 -0.48
CA MET A 242 6.61 -4.12 -1.77
C MET A 242 7.30 -2.75 -1.64
N ILE A 243 6.70 -1.81 -0.91
CA ILE A 243 7.25 -0.48 -0.72
C ILE A 243 8.52 -0.55 0.12
N LEU A 244 8.55 -1.42 1.14
CA LEU A 244 9.77 -1.68 1.90
C LEU A 244 10.90 -2.24 1.02
N ARG A 245 10.61 -3.21 0.15
CA ARG A 245 11.59 -3.73 -0.83
C ARG A 245 12.10 -2.63 -1.76
N LEU A 246 11.20 -1.81 -2.30
CA LEU A 246 11.57 -0.66 -3.13
C LEU A 246 12.52 0.29 -2.37
N CYS A 247 12.19 0.62 -1.12
CA CYS A 247 13.05 1.48 -0.30
C CYS A 247 14.44 0.87 -0.08
N ARG A 248 14.53 -0.44 0.19
CA ARG A 248 15.81 -1.16 0.33
C ARG A 248 16.63 -1.11 -0.96
N MET A 249 16.01 -1.36 -2.11
CA MET A 249 16.68 -1.30 -3.42
C MET A 249 17.28 0.08 -3.69
N VAL A 250 16.52 1.15 -3.44
CA VAL A 250 17.02 2.52 -3.64
C VAL A 250 18.12 2.85 -2.64
N SER A 251 17.96 2.47 -1.38
CA SER A 251 18.97 2.69 -0.33
C SER A 251 20.31 2.04 -0.69
N GLN A 252 20.29 0.79 -1.18
CA GLN A 252 21.49 0.08 -1.63
C GLN A 252 22.22 0.84 -2.75
N LEU A 253 21.50 1.33 -3.75
CA LEU A 253 22.11 2.10 -4.83
C LEU A 253 22.74 3.39 -4.32
N VAL A 254 22.01 4.16 -3.53
CA VAL A 254 22.42 5.49 -3.09
C VAL A 254 23.67 5.44 -2.20
N ASN A 255 23.84 4.33 -1.45
CA ASN A 255 25.00 4.08 -0.60
C ASN A 255 26.19 3.40 -1.31
N THR A 256 26.00 2.72 -2.44
CA THR A 256 27.09 2.01 -3.16
C THR A 256 27.83 2.88 -4.18
N LEU A 257 27.42 4.13 -4.35
CA LEU A 257 28.02 5.03 -5.34
C LEU A 257 29.33 5.65 -4.81
N PRO A 258 30.41 5.63 -5.61
CA PRO A 258 31.69 6.17 -5.18
C PRO A 258 31.63 7.69 -4.94
N VAL A 259 32.38 8.15 -3.94
CA VAL A 259 32.63 9.58 -3.70
C VAL A 259 33.36 10.14 -4.92
N ARG A 260 32.85 11.24 -5.49
CA ARG A 260 33.57 11.92 -6.58
C ARG A 260 34.89 12.44 -5.99
N PRO A 261 36.07 12.05 -6.52
CA PRO A 261 37.32 12.60 -6.02
C PRO A 261 37.33 14.12 -6.23
N PRO A 262 37.95 14.90 -5.33
CA PRO A 262 38.12 16.32 -5.53
C PRO A 262 38.82 16.55 -6.87
N SER A 263 38.24 17.41 -7.71
CA SER A 263 38.83 17.80 -8.98
C SER A 263 40.23 18.37 -8.72
N ALA A 264 41.26 17.67 -9.20
CA ALA A 264 42.60 18.22 -9.30
C ALA A 264 42.59 19.32 -10.37
N SER A 265 42.21 20.53 -9.97
CA SER A 265 42.53 21.75 -10.72
C SER A 265 43.62 22.49 -9.97
N CYS A 266 44.63 22.94 -10.71
CA CYS A 266 45.84 23.68 -10.30
C CYS A 266 47.11 22.83 -10.17
N ALA A 267 47.49 22.13 -11.24
CA ALA A 267 48.90 22.11 -11.64
C ALA A 267 49.01 23.08 -12.82
N GLY A 268 49.32 24.34 -12.50
CA GLY A 268 49.69 25.32 -13.51
C GLY A 268 51.05 24.95 -14.07
N ASP A 269 51.16 25.00 -15.39
CA ASP A 269 52.41 24.96 -16.12
C ASP A 269 53.38 26.01 -15.54
N LEU A 270 54.52 25.55 -15.02
CA LEU A 270 55.72 26.38 -14.91
C LEU A 270 56.70 25.89 -15.96
N ILE A 271 56.66 26.56 -17.12
CA ILE A 271 57.79 26.68 -18.02
C ILE A 271 58.77 27.64 -17.34
N ILE A 272 59.91 27.15 -16.87
CA ILE A 272 61.29 27.63 -17.18
C ILE A 272 62.24 26.44 -16.99
#